data_AF-E9GM69-F1
#
_entry.id   AF-E9GM69-F1
#
_cell.length_a   1.000
_cell.length_b   1.000
_cell.length_c   1.000
_cell.angle_alpha   90.00
_cell.angle_beta   90.00
_cell.angle_gamma   90.00
#
_symmetry.space_group_name_H-M   'P 1'
#
loop_
_entity.id
_entity.type
_entity.pdbx_description
1 polymer ?
#
loop_
_entity_poly.entity_id
_entity_poly.type
_entity_poly.pdbx_seq_one_letter_code
_entity_poly.pdbx_strand_id
1 'polypeptide(L)'
;MIPELAKRLGVTSDKAIRKAQEYERLLRLKTAASGFHIQGTTKMVVCLDLAASAENQTVDKDLSLKLSGLKNSAYRATKQTIKQVLGLNKDVTIKDVCVQLGCPEIVSDAENLLAKYSQQSTTGLQENMDHPGFKAAAIMSISKVKRMGVDKGRLHELSGLKKSVFDKLVLSMVTLGKEMQKEQVSKPKTTKRTHSFIEVVEAKAAAMDEEKRLYDAEQELPEIDFASWKRRMLEEANKGQ
;
A
#
# COMPACT_ATOMS: atom_id res chain seq x y z
N MET A 1 -33.04 5.36 -32.54
CA MET A 1 -32.97 3.98 -31.99
C MET A 1 -32.76 3.97 -30.46
N ILE A 2 -31.81 4.72 -29.90
CA ILE A 2 -31.60 4.79 -28.43
C ILE A 2 -32.87 5.16 -27.64
N PRO A 3 -33.66 6.19 -28.00
CA PRO A 3 -34.88 6.53 -27.25
C PRO A 3 -35.94 5.42 -27.25
N GLU A 4 -36.03 4.65 -28.34
CA GLU A 4 -36.94 3.50 -28.44
C GLU A 4 -36.47 2.34 -27.55
N LEU A 5 -35.16 2.06 -27.54
CA LEU A 5 -34.57 1.08 -26.63
C LEU A 5 -34.71 1.50 -25.16
N ALA A 6 -34.61 2.80 -24.87
CA ALA A 6 -34.78 3.36 -23.54
C ALA A 6 -36.19 3.09 -22.98
N LYS A 7 -37.23 3.32 -23.80
CA LYS A 7 -38.62 2.99 -23.43
C LYS A 7 -38.78 1.51 -23.10
N ARG A 8 -38.21 0.63 -23.94
CA ARG A 8 -38.27 -0.82 -23.71
C ARG A 8 -37.56 -1.22 -22.42
N LEU A 9 -36.42 -0.61 -22.13
CA LEU A 9 -35.58 -0.88 -20.95
C LEU A 9 -36.05 -0.18 -19.67
N GLY A 10 -37.18 0.55 -19.72
CA GLY A 10 -37.73 1.27 -18.56
C GLY A 10 -36.96 2.54 -18.18
N VAL A 11 -36.09 3.04 -19.05
CA VAL A 11 -35.32 4.28 -18.81
C VAL A 11 -36.14 5.48 -19.28
N THR A 12 -36.69 6.22 -18.32
CA THR A 12 -37.56 7.38 -18.55
C THR A 12 -36.84 8.73 -18.41
N SER A 13 -35.63 8.74 -17.86
CA SER A 13 -34.86 9.97 -17.66
C SER A 13 -34.31 10.51 -18.98
N ASP A 14 -34.76 11.70 -19.38
CA ASP A 14 -34.25 12.41 -20.56
C ASP A 14 -32.73 12.67 -20.44
N LYS A 15 -32.24 12.93 -19.22
CA LYS A 15 -30.79 13.07 -18.95
C LYS A 15 -30.04 11.78 -19.26
N ALA A 16 -30.54 10.63 -18.82
CA ALA A 16 -29.93 9.33 -19.08
C ALA A 16 -29.93 8.99 -20.59
N ILE A 17 -31.02 9.32 -21.30
CA ILE A 17 -31.13 9.10 -22.74
C ILE A 17 -30.12 9.95 -23.52
N ARG A 18 -30.01 11.25 -23.21
CA ARG A 18 -29.02 12.14 -23.85
C ARG A 18 -27.59 11.67 -23.59
N LYS A 19 -27.29 11.28 -22.34
CA LYS A 19 -25.98 10.77 -21.94
C LYS A 19 -25.63 9.45 -22.65
N ALA A 20 -26.61 8.57 -22.85
CA ALA A 20 -26.42 7.34 -23.63
C ALA A 20 -26.10 7.62 -25.11
N GLN A 21 -26.75 8.62 -25.71
CA GLN A 21 -26.45 9.06 -27.08
C GLN A 21 -25.04 9.65 -27.19
N GLU A 22 -24.61 10.42 -26.18
CA GLU A 22 -23.25 10.95 -26.10
C GLU A 22 -22.22 9.82 -26.00
N TYR A 23 -22.45 8.84 -25.13
CA TYR A 23 -21.59 7.66 -24.99
C TYR A 23 -21.48 6.86 -26.28
N GLU A 24 -22.58 6.68 -27.01
CA GLU A 24 -22.55 5.96 -28.30
C GLU A 24 -21.72 6.73 -29.34
N ARG A 25 -21.90 8.05 -29.44
CA ARG A 25 -21.11 8.90 -30.35
C ARG A 25 -19.63 8.87 -30.00
N LEU A 26 -19.30 9.02 -28.72
CA LEU A 26 -17.92 9.01 -28.24
C LEU A 26 -17.26 7.64 -28.45
N LEU A 27 -17.99 6.56 -28.17
CA LEU A 27 -17.53 5.20 -28.42
C LEU A 27 -17.18 5.02 -29.90
N ARG A 28 -18.09 5.43 -30.80
CA ARG A 28 -17.87 5.35 -32.26
C ARG A 28 -16.59 6.08 -32.68
N LEU A 29 -16.34 7.27 -32.15
CA LEU A 29 -15.14 8.05 -32.46
C LEU A 29 -13.86 7.36 -31.97
N LYS A 30 -13.85 6.87 -30.72
CA LYS A 30 -12.68 6.21 -30.13
C LYS A 30 -12.38 4.86 -30.77
N THR A 31 -13.40 4.13 -31.21
CA THR A 31 -13.21 2.80 -31.82
C THR A 31 -12.96 2.83 -33.31
N ALA A 32 -13.27 3.94 -34.01
CA ALA A 32 -13.09 4.05 -35.46
C ALA A 32 -11.66 3.75 -35.93
N ALA A 33 -10.65 4.16 -35.14
CA ALA A 33 -9.24 3.95 -35.46
C ALA A 33 -8.68 2.60 -34.95
N SER A 34 -9.35 1.92 -34.01
CA SER A 34 -8.81 0.75 -33.31
C SER A 34 -9.21 -0.60 -33.91
N GLY A 35 -10.00 -0.63 -34.99
CA GLY A 35 -10.54 -1.87 -35.58
C GLY A 35 -11.57 -2.60 -34.69
N PHE A 36 -11.68 -2.23 -33.41
CA PHE A 36 -12.61 -2.78 -32.42
C PHE A 36 -14.05 -2.34 -32.70
N HIS A 37 -14.81 -3.16 -33.43
CA HIS A 37 -16.19 -2.85 -33.80
C HIS A 37 -17.20 -3.57 -32.91
N ILE A 38 -17.76 -2.85 -31.93
CA ILE A 38 -19.00 -3.28 -31.28
C ILE A 38 -20.16 -2.83 -32.17
N GLN A 39 -20.78 -3.78 -32.86
CA GLN A 39 -21.83 -3.49 -33.84
C GLN A 39 -23.24 -3.52 -33.26
N GLY A 40 -24.19 -2.98 -34.04
CA GLY A 40 -25.62 -3.17 -33.84
C GLY A 40 -26.22 -2.51 -32.59
N THR A 41 -27.29 -3.12 -32.08
CA THR A 41 -28.04 -2.68 -30.90
C THR A 41 -27.25 -2.86 -29.61
N THR A 42 -26.24 -3.75 -29.59
CA THR A 42 -25.42 -4.06 -28.42
C THR A 42 -24.76 -2.82 -27.83
N LYS A 43 -24.07 -2.00 -28.64
CA LYS A 43 -23.45 -0.76 -28.16
C LYS A 43 -24.46 0.22 -27.58
N MET A 44 -25.64 0.33 -28.19
CA MET A 44 -26.70 1.23 -27.73
C MET A 44 -27.28 0.79 -26.39
N VAL A 45 -27.56 -0.51 -26.23
CA VAL A 45 -28.06 -1.09 -24.97
C VAL A 45 -27.02 -0.93 -23.85
N VAL A 46 -25.75 -1.18 -24.13
CA VAL A 46 -24.68 -1.04 -23.13
C VAL A 46 -24.43 0.43 -22.76
N CYS A 47 -24.43 1.35 -23.72
CA CYS A 47 -24.32 2.78 -23.45
C CYS A 47 -25.51 3.28 -22.61
N LEU A 48 -26.71 2.76 -22.85
CA LEU A 48 -27.90 3.09 -22.06
C LEU A 48 -27.78 2.56 -20.62
N ASP A 49 -27.35 1.31 -20.43
CA ASP A 49 -27.11 0.74 -19.09
C ASP A 49 -26.06 1.56 -18.32
N LEU A 50 -24.95 1.93 -18.96
CA LEU A 50 -23.92 2.79 -18.36
C LEU A 50 -24.46 4.19 -17.99
N ALA A 51 -25.26 4.80 -18.87
CA ALA A 51 -25.84 6.11 -18.63
C ALA A 51 -26.89 6.09 -17.50
N ALA A 52 -27.78 5.09 -17.49
CA ALA A 52 -28.74 4.87 -16.42
C ALA A 52 -28.02 4.65 -15.08
N SER A 53 -26.98 3.81 -15.07
CA SER A 53 -26.13 3.60 -13.88
C SER A 53 -25.50 4.90 -13.36
N ALA A 54 -25.11 5.82 -14.26
CA ALA A 54 -24.54 7.12 -13.88
C ALA A 54 -25.59 8.11 -13.32
N GLU A 55 -26.87 7.89 -13.62
CA GLU A 55 -28.01 8.65 -13.05
C GLU A 55 -28.67 7.91 -11.88
N ASN A 56 -28.00 6.89 -11.32
CA ASN A 56 -28.51 6.03 -10.24
C ASN A 56 -29.83 5.31 -10.57
N GLN A 57 -30.07 5.02 -11.85
CA GLN A 57 -31.20 4.24 -12.33
C GLN A 57 -30.80 2.79 -12.58
N THR A 58 -31.68 1.87 -12.20
CA THR A 58 -31.52 0.45 -12.51
C THR A 58 -32.19 0.11 -13.82
N VAL A 59 -31.50 -0.66 -14.66
CA VAL A 59 -32.04 -1.20 -15.91
C VAL A 59 -32.30 -2.69 -15.75
N ASP A 60 -33.37 -3.19 -16.38
CA ASP A 60 -33.67 -4.63 -16.43
C ASP A 60 -32.52 -5.39 -17.10
N LYS A 61 -31.85 -6.25 -16.33
CA LYS A 61 -30.70 -7.04 -16.78
C LYS A 61 -31.10 -8.08 -17.81
N ASP A 62 -32.22 -8.77 -17.61
CA ASP A 62 -32.64 -9.86 -18.50
C ASP A 62 -33.09 -9.30 -19.84
N LEU A 63 -33.78 -8.17 -19.82
CA LEU A 63 -34.14 -7.48 -21.05
C LEU A 63 -32.92 -6.89 -21.77
N SER A 64 -31.93 -6.39 -21.02
CA SER A 64 -30.66 -5.92 -21.58
C SER A 64 -29.90 -7.04 -22.29
N LEU A 65 -29.87 -8.25 -21.72
CA LEU A 65 -29.26 -9.43 -22.35
C LEU A 65 -30.02 -9.82 -23.63
N LYS A 66 -31.35 -9.85 -23.60
CA LYS A 66 -32.18 -10.16 -24.78
C LYS A 66 -32.00 -9.14 -25.91
N LEU A 67 -32.03 -7.84 -25.61
CA LEU A 67 -31.91 -6.77 -26.61
C LEU A 67 -30.49 -6.61 -27.18
N SER A 68 -29.47 -6.94 -26.38
CA SER A 68 -28.08 -6.93 -26.82
C SER A 68 -27.66 -8.18 -27.59
N GLY A 69 -28.42 -9.28 -27.47
CA GLY A 69 -28.10 -10.57 -28.08
C GLY A 69 -26.90 -11.28 -27.43
N LEU A 70 -26.45 -10.84 -26.25
CA LEU A 70 -25.25 -11.36 -25.59
C LEU A 70 -25.61 -12.31 -24.44
N LYS A 71 -24.74 -13.31 -24.24
CA LYS A 71 -24.72 -14.09 -22.98
C LYS A 71 -24.24 -13.20 -21.83
N ASN A 72 -24.61 -13.54 -20.59
CA ASN A 72 -24.28 -12.74 -19.39
C ASN A 72 -22.77 -12.41 -19.27
N SER A 73 -21.90 -13.41 -19.46
CA SER A 73 -20.44 -13.21 -19.42
C SER A 73 -19.95 -12.25 -20.50
N ALA A 74 -20.42 -12.42 -21.75
CA ALA A 74 -20.08 -11.56 -22.86
C ALA A 74 -20.59 -10.13 -22.64
N TYR A 75 -21.82 -9.97 -22.14
CA TYR A 75 -22.39 -8.66 -21.81
C TYR A 75 -21.55 -7.92 -20.77
N ARG A 76 -21.16 -8.60 -19.69
CA ARG A 76 -20.31 -8.03 -18.65
C ARG A 76 -18.95 -7.60 -19.20
N ALA A 77 -18.33 -8.44 -20.04
CA ALA A 77 -17.06 -8.12 -20.69
C ALA A 77 -17.20 -6.92 -21.62
N THR A 78 -18.20 -6.91 -22.50
CA THR A 78 -18.46 -5.78 -23.42
C THR A 78 -18.77 -4.49 -22.68
N LYS A 79 -19.58 -4.55 -21.61
CA LYS A 79 -19.84 -3.40 -20.73
C LYS A 79 -18.57 -2.86 -20.12
N GLN A 80 -17.69 -3.73 -19.63
CA GLN A 80 -16.41 -3.32 -19.07
C GLN A 80 -15.48 -2.70 -20.11
N THR A 81 -15.41 -3.28 -21.32
CA THR A 81 -14.60 -2.72 -22.41
C THR A 81 -15.11 -1.35 -22.85
N ILE A 82 -16.43 -1.17 -23.04
CA ILE A 82 -17.01 0.14 -23.37
C ILE A 82 -16.71 1.15 -22.25
N LYS A 83 -16.87 0.75 -20.99
CA LYS A 83 -16.56 1.61 -19.84
C LYS A 83 -15.10 2.06 -19.83
N GLN A 84 -14.16 1.18 -20.17
CA GLN A 84 -12.74 1.50 -20.32
C GLN A 84 -12.49 2.46 -21.48
N VAL A 85 -13.01 2.18 -22.67
CA VAL A 85 -12.83 3.04 -23.85
C VAL A 85 -13.38 4.45 -23.58
N LEU A 86 -14.52 4.55 -22.92
CA LEU A 86 -15.14 5.84 -22.56
C LEU A 86 -14.48 6.54 -21.37
N GLY A 87 -13.53 5.91 -20.67
CA GLY A 87 -12.89 6.50 -19.49
C GLY A 87 -13.83 6.62 -18.28
N LEU A 88 -14.86 5.77 -18.20
CA LEU A 88 -15.89 5.81 -17.15
C LEU A 88 -15.54 4.95 -15.93
N ASN A 89 -14.31 4.44 -15.84
CA ASN A 89 -13.87 3.70 -14.66
C ASN A 89 -13.69 4.66 -13.50
N LYS A 90 -14.27 4.31 -12.35
CA LYS A 90 -13.95 4.99 -11.10
C LYS A 90 -12.50 4.67 -10.77
N ASP A 91 -11.74 5.66 -10.37
CA ASP A 91 -10.39 5.45 -9.88
C ASP A 91 -10.44 4.54 -8.66
N VAL A 92 -9.94 3.32 -8.84
CA VAL A 92 -9.83 2.37 -7.73
C VAL A 92 -8.61 2.79 -6.92
N THR A 93 -8.78 3.02 -5.62
CA THR A 93 -7.67 3.31 -4.72
C THR A 93 -6.96 2.02 -4.32
N ILE A 94 -5.70 2.10 -3.89
CA ILE A 94 -4.97 0.93 -3.35
C ILE A 94 -5.75 0.32 -2.18
N LYS A 95 -6.31 1.16 -1.32
CA LYS A 95 -7.16 0.75 -0.20
C LYS A 95 -8.38 -0.07 -0.66
N ASP A 96 -9.11 0.38 -1.67
CA ASP A 96 -10.29 -0.33 -2.18
C ASP A 96 -9.93 -1.74 -2.68
N VAL A 97 -8.81 -1.86 -3.40
CA VAL A 97 -8.32 -3.16 -3.90
C VAL A 97 -7.92 -4.06 -2.74
N CYS A 98 -7.16 -3.55 -1.78
CA CYS A 98 -6.72 -4.32 -0.61
C CYS A 98 -7.90 -4.82 0.24
N VAL A 99 -8.93 -4.00 0.44
CA VAL A 99 -10.15 -4.41 1.16
C VAL A 99 -10.88 -5.51 0.38
N GLN A 100 -11.00 -5.39 -0.94
CA GLN A 100 -11.63 -6.41 -1.79
C GLN A 100 -10.89 -7.75 -1.81
N LEU A 101 -9.57 -7.72 -1.58
CA LEU A 101 -8.71 -8.90 -1.53
C LEU A 101 -8.52 -9.45 -0.10
N GLY A 102 -9.06 -8.79 0.92
CA GLY A 102 -8.89 -9.19 2.32
C GLY A 102 -7.47 -8.97 2.85
N CYS A 103 -6.76 -7.95 2.37
CA CYS A 103 -5.39 -7.62 2.80
C CYS A 103 -5.23 -6.12 3.12
N PRO A 104 -6.00 -5.56 4.07
CA PRO A 104 -5.87 -4.14 4.44
C PRO A 104 -4.52 -3.78 5.08
N GLU A 105 -3.77 -4.75 5.57
CA GLU A 105 -2.51 -4.55 6.31
C GLU A 105 -1.35 -4.07 5.43
N ILE A 106 -1.45 -4.24 4.11
CA ILE A 106 -0.40 -3.88 3.15
C ILE A 106 -0.63 -2.53 2.47
N VAL A 107 -1.73 -1.84 2.77
CA VAL A 107 -2.12 -0.59 2.10
C VAL A 107 -1.02 0.46 2.20
N SER A 108 -0.53 0.75 3.41
CA SER A 108 0.50 1.76 3.64
C SER A 108 1.82 1.45 2.92
N ASP A 109 2.21 0.17 2.90
CA ASP A 109 3.46 -0.25 2.25
C ASP A 109 3.33 -0.23 0.73
N ALA A 110 2.15 -0.58 0.19
CA ALA A 110 1.88 -0.52 -1.23
C ALA A 110 1.83 0.94 -1.72
N GLU A 111 1.23 1.85 -0.95
CA GLU A 111 1.23 3.28 -1.24
C GLU A 111 2.66 3.86 -1.20
N ASN A 112 3.44 3.55 -0.18
CA ASN A 112 4.84 3.97 -0.08
C ASN A 112 5.70 3.43 -1.23
N LEU A 113 5.49 2.16 -1.60
CA LEU A 113 6.21 1.54 -2.72
C LEU A 113 5.87 2.23 -4.04
N LEU A 114 4.59 2.51 -4.28
CA LEU A 114 4.16 3.21 -5.49
C LEU A 114 4.74 4.63 -5.55
N ALA A 115 4.75 5.35 -4.42
CA ALA A 115 5.33 6.70 -4.32
C ALA A 115 6.85 6.70 -4.56
N LYS A 116 7.59 5.73 -4.01
CA LYS A 116 9.02 5.60 -4.31
C LYS A 116 9.27 5.22 -5.77
N TYR A 117 8.46 4.30 -6.31
CA TYR A 117 8.56 3.90 -7.71
C TYR A 117 8.33 5.10 -8.64
N SER A 118 7.33 5.95 -8.36
CA SER A 118 7.05 7.13 -9.17
C SER A 118 8.21 8.13 -9.15
N GLN A 119 8.83 8.35 -7.99
CA GLN A 119 9.99 9.24 -7.82
C GLN A 119 11.24 8.75 -8.56
N GLN A 120 11.44 7.44 -8.68
CA GLN A 120 12.59 6.86 -9.41
C GLN A 120 12.34 6.79 -10.93
N SER A 121 11.08 6.83 -11.36
CA SER A 121 10.68 6.64 -12.77
C SER A 121 10.71 7.92 -13.63
N THR A 122 11.57 8.90 -13.29
CA THR A 122 11.67 10.26 -13.87
C THR A 122 12.06 10.35 -15.36
N THR A 123 11.97 9.25 -16.11
CA THR A 123 12.16 9.21 -17.56
C THR A 123 10.82 8.92 -18.25
N GLY A 124 10.01 9.96 -18.45
CA GLY A 124 8.87 9.99 -19.38
C GLY A 124 7.62 9.14 -19.03
N LEU A 125 7.65 8.34 -17.95
CA LEU A 125 6.55 7.43 -17.59
C LEU A 125 5.53 8.03 -16.60
N GLN A 126 5.74 9.26 -16.12
CA GLN A 126 4.86 9.93 -15.15
C GLN A 126 3.41 10.07 -15.64
N GLU A 127 3.19 10.29 -16.94
CA GLU A 127 1.85 10.44 -17.52
C GLU A 127 0.97 9.18 -17.41
N ASN A 128 1.54 8.02 -17.10
CA ASN A 128 0.79 6.76 -17.02
C ASN A 128 0.64 6.21 -15.59
N MET A 129 1.12 6.89 -14.55
CA MET A 129 1.13 6.36 -13.18
C MET A 129 -0.26 6.15 -12.57
N ASP A 130 -1.28 6.81 -13.10
CA ASP A 130 -2.68 6.62 -12.69
C ASP A 130 -3.28 5.30 -13.22
N HIS A 131 -2.58 4.61 -14.12
CA HIS A 131 -3.03 3.35 -14.67
C HIS A 131 -3.20 2.28 -13.56
N PRO A 132 -4.36 1.59 -13.49
CA PRO A 132 -4.65 0.58 -12.45
C PRO A 132 -3.60 -0.53 -12.33
N GLY A 133 -2.87 -0.79 -13.42
CA GLY A 133 -1.74 -1.71 -13.44
C GLY A 133 -0.62 -1.40 -12.44
N PHE A 134 -0.31 -0.12 -12.20
CA PHE A 134 0.71 0.25 -11.21
C PHE A 134 0.25 -0.02 -9.77
N LYS A 135 -1.01 0.30 -9.47
CA LYS A 135 -1.64 0.00 -8.17
C LYS A 135 -1.69 -1.51 -7.92
N ALA A 136 -2.15 -2.28 -8.90
CA ALA A 136 -2.20 -3.75 -8.81
C ALA A 136 -0.81 -4.38 -8.67
N ALA A 137 0.19 -3.86 -9.37
CA ALA A 137 1.56 -4.35 -9.29
C ALA A 137 2.24 -4.02 -7.95
N ALA A 138 1.97 -2.85 -7.36
CA ALA A 138 2.47 -2.48 -6.05
C ALA A 138 1.94 -3.44 -4.97
N ILE A 139 0.63 -3.73 -4.98
CA ILE A 139 -0.01 -4.67 -4.05
C ILE A 139 0.57 -6.08 -4.21
N MET A 140 0.73 -6.56 -5.46
CA MET A 140 1.32 -7.88 -5.72
C MET A 140 2.79 -7.96 -5.29
N SER A 141 3.52 -6.85 -5.40
CA SER A 141 4.92 -6.80 -5.00
C SER A 141 5.08 -6.87 -3.50
N ILE A 142 4.31 -6.08 -2.75
CA ILE A 142 4.35 -6.10 -1.28
C ILE A 142 3.87 -7.45 -0.74
N SER A 143 2.82 -8.04 -1.31
CA SER A 143 2.38 -9.37 -0.87
C SER A 143 3.46 -10.43 -1.09
N LYS A 144 4.23 -10.37 -2.18
CA LYS A 144 5.40 -11.25 -2.40
C LYS A 144 6.51 -11.00 -1.37
N VAL A 145 6.83 -9.75 -1.07
CA VAL A 145 7.86 -9.38 -0.09
C VAL A 145 7.47 -9.86 1.31
N LYS A 146 6.21 -9.65 1.71
CA LYS A 146 5.67 -10.07 3.01
C LYS A 146 5.19 -11.53 3.06
N ARG A 147 5.32 -12.28 1.96
CA ARG A 147 4.87 -13.68 1.81
C ARG A 147 3.38 -13.89 2.14
N MET A 148 2.55 -12.91 1.79
CA MET A 148 1.09 -12.97 1.97
C MET A 148 0.41 -13.64 0.76
N GLY A 149 -0.61 -14.45 1.04
CA GLY A 149 -1.46 -15.04 0.02
C GLY A 149 -2.47 -14.02 -0.49
N VAL A 150 -2.28 -13.53 -1.72
CA VAL A 150 -3.25 -12.67 -2.42
C VAL A 150 -3.73 -13.35 -3.70
N ASP A 151 -4.96 -13.04 -4.13
CA ASP A 151 -5.49 -13.50 -5.41
C ASP A 151 -4.72 -12.83 -6.59
N LYS A 152 -3.81 -13.59 -7.17
CA LYS A 152 -2.96 -13.14 -8.28
C LYS A 152 -3.75 -12.98 -9.58
N GLY A 153 -4.80 -13.77 -9.79
CA GLY A 153 -5.64 -13.70 -10.98
C GLY A 153 -6.41 -12.40 -11.01
N ARG A 154 -7.06 -12.07 -9.89
CA ARG A 154 -7.83 -10.84 -9.74
C ARG A 154 -6.98 -9.57 -9.87
N LEU A 155 -5.76 -9.57 -9.32
CA LEU A 155 -4.82 -8.45 -9.50
C LEU A 155 -4.35 -8.30 -10.95
N HIS A 156 -4.11 -9.40 -11.66
CA HIS A 156 -3.75 -9.36 -13.08
C HIS A 156 -4.91 -8.84 -13.94
N GLU A 157 -6.13 -9.29 -13.69
CA GLU A 157 -7.33 -8.79 -14.37
C GLU A 157 -7.55 -7.29 -14.13
N LEU A 158 -7.40 -6.84 -12.87
CA LEU A 158 -7.50 -5.43 -12.51
C LEU A 158 -6.45 -4.57 -13.22
N SER A 159 -5.26 -5.13 -13.46
CA SER A 159 -4.18 -4.40 -14.12
C SER A 159 -4.53 -3.99 -15.54
N GLY A 160 -5.36 -4.76 -16.26
CA GLY A 160 -5.65 -4.56 -17.68
C GLY A 160 -4.43 -4.73 -18.61
N LEU A 161 -3.29 -5.17 -18.08
CA LEU A 161 -2.04 -5.33 -18.82
C LEU A 161 -1.88 -6.77 -19.34
N LYS A 162 -1.12 -6.93 -20.44
CA LYS A 162 -0.66 -8.26 -20.87
C LYS A 162 0.15 -8.91 -19.74
N LYS A 163 -0.04 -10.21 -19.55
CA LYS A 163 0.57 -10.97 -18.45
C LYS A 163 2.09 -10.76 -18.33
N SER A 164 2.80 -10.81 -19.46
CA SER A 164 4.25 -10.59 -19.52
C SER A 164 4.68 -9.17 -19.12
N VAL A 165 3.87 -8.15 -19.45
CA VAL A 165 4.14 -6.75 -19.07
C VAL A 165 3.89 -6.57 -17.58
N PHE A 166 2.78 -7.11 -17.09
CA PHE A 166 2.43 -7.06 -15.68
C PHE A 166 3.47 -7.77 -14.80
N ASP A 167 3.93 -8.95 -15.20
CA ASP A 167 4.93 -9.71 -14.43
C ASP A 167 6.27 -8.99 -14.35
N LYS A 168 6.70 -8.31 -15.44
CA LYS A 168 7.90 -7.47 -15.43
C LYS A 168 7.76 -6.27 -14.48
N LEU A 169 6.60 -5.61 -14.50
CA LEU A 169 6.30 -4.49 -13.60
C LEU A 169 6.28 -4.94 -12.12
N VAL A 170 5.70 -6.10 -11.83
CA VAL A 170 5.74 -6.68 -10.49
C VAL A 170 7.17 -7.00 -10.08
N LEU A 171 7.99 -7.57 -10.97
CA LEU A 171 9.37 -7.91 -10.65
C LEU A 171 10.20 -6.68 -10.29
N SER A 172 10.07 -5.58 -11.04
CA SER A 172 10.79 -4.34 -10.75
C SER A 172 10.38 -3.74 -9.40
N MET A 173 9.08 -3.71 -9.10
CA MET A 173 8.56 -3.23 -7.82
C MET A 173 8.90 -4.16 -6.65
N VAL A 174 9.04 -5.47 -6.85
CA VAL A 174 9.52 -6.41 -5.80
C VAL A 174 10.95 -6.08 -5.38
N THR A 175 11.83 -5.75 -6.34
CA THR A 175 13.21 -5.36 -6.03
C THR A 175 13.24 -4.12 -5.14
N LEU A 176 12.49 -3.08 -5.51
CA LEU A 176 12.36 -1.88 -4.69
C LEU A 176 11.72 -2.16 -3.32
N GLY A 177 10.68 -3.01 -3.27
CA GLY A 177 10.04 -3.39 -2.02
C GLY A 177 10.98 -4.10 -1.05
N LYS A 178 11.91 -4.92 -1.57
CA LYS A 178 12.97 -5.55 -0.75
C LYS A 178 13.99 -4.53 -0.25
N GLU A 179 14.36 -3.55 -1.07
CA GLU A 179 15.25 -2.45 -0.65
C GLU A 179 14.61 -1.63 0.47
N MET A 180 13.32 -1.29 0.33
CA MET A 180 12.56 -0.61 1.39
C MET A 180 12.52 -1.40 2.70
N GLN A 181 12.33 -2.72 2.61
CA GLN A 181 12.34 -3.59 3.80
C GLN A 181 13.73 -3.60 4.46
N LYS A 182 14.80 -3.67 3.67
CA LYS A 182 16.19 -3.60 4.18
C LYS A 182 16.48 -2.24 4.84
N GLU A 183 16.05 -1.13 4.24
CA GLU A 183 16.16 0.21 4.83
C GLU A 183 15.42 0.35 6.16
N GLN A 184 14.26 -0.29 6.31
CA GLN A 184 13.52 -0.29 7.58
C GLN A 184 14.23 -1.11 8.68
N VAL A 185 14.97 -2.14 8.30
CA VAL A 185 15.80 -2.94 9.22
C VAL A 185 17.11 -2.23 9.55
N SER A 186 17.68 -1.47 8.61
CA SER A 186 18.96 -0.76 8.78
C SER A 186 18.85 0.64 9.37
N LYS A 187 17.67 1.28 9.33
CA LYS A 187 17.44 2.53 10.06
C LYS A 187 17.53 2.25 11.57
N PRO A 188 18.47 2.87 12.31
CA PRO A 188 18.47 2.77 13.75
C PRO A 188 17.16 3.38 14.23
N LYS A 189 16.29 2.58 14.84
CA LYS A 189 15.10 3.09 15.49
C LYS A 189 15.58 4.12 16.51
N THR A 190 15.18 5.37 16.34
CA THR A 190 15.23 6.40 17.39
C THR A 190 14.20 6.04 18.46
N THR A 191 14.41 4.91 19.12
CA THR A 191 13.70 4.49 20.33
C THR A 191 14.70 4.58 21.46
N LYS A 192 14.33 5.37 22.47
CA LYS A 192 14.99 5.52 23.76
C LYS A 192 15.75 4.24 24.12
N ARG A 193 17.07 4.37 24.28
CA ARG A 193 17.99 3.30 24.67
C ARG A 193 17.40 2.54 25.87
N THR A 194 16.78 1.40 25.62
CA THR A 194 16.75 0.33 26.61
C THR A 194 18.11 -0.33 26.47
N HIS A 195 18.99 -0.10 27.44
CA HIS A 195 20.31 -0.72 27.48
C HIS A 195 20.19 -2.22 27.23
N SER A 196 21.08 -2.75 26.39
CA SER A 196 21.17 -4.19 26.17
C SER A 196 21.41 -4.88 27.50
N PHE A 197 20.84 -6.08 27.72
CA PHE A 197 21.07 -6.86 28.95
C PHE A 197 22.57 -7.01 29.25
N ILE A 198 23.40 -7.13 28.21
CA ILE A 198 24.86 -7.19 28.32
C ILE A 198 25.43 -5.89 28.92
N GLU A 199 24.95 -4.74 28.45
CA GLU A 199 25.41 -3.42 28.90
C GLU A 199 25.00 -3.13 30.36
N VAL A 200 23.82 -3.61 30.78
CA VAL A 200 23.38 -3.54 32.18
C VAL A 200 24.22 -4.46 33.07
N VAL A 201 24.58 -5.65 32.59
CA VAL A 201 25.43 -6.60 33.33
C VAL A 201 26.85 -6.07 33.46
N GLU A 202 27.43 -5.50 32.41
CA GLU A 202 28.77 -4.89 32.44
C GLU A 202 28.82 -3.67 33.36
N ALA A 203 27.83 -2.78 33.29
CA ALA A 203 27.75 -1.62 34.19
C ALA A 203 27.62 -2.03 35.66
N LYS A 204 26.84 -3.09 35.94
CA LYS A 204 26.68 -3.60 37.30
C LYS A 204 27.93 -4.31 37.82
N ALA A 205 28.65 -5.03 36.96
CA ALA A 205 29.93 -5.64 37.30
C ALA A 205 31.00 -4.58 37.61
N ALA A 206 31.05 -3.50 36.82
CA ALA A 206 31.98 -2.39 37.06
C ALA A 206 31.68 -1.65 38.38
N ALA A 207 30.41 -1.42 38.70
CA ALA A 207 30.00 -0.79 39.95
C ALA A 207 30.37 -1.63 41.18
N MET A 208 30.22 -2.95 41.10
CA MET A 208 30.62 -3.87 42.18
C MET A 208 32.14 -3.92 42.38
N ASP A 209 32.92 -3.80 41.30
CA ASP A 209 34.39 -3.80 41.38
C ASP A 209 34.91 -2.49 42.03
N GLU A 210 34.26 -1.36 41.75
CA GLU A 210 34.59 -0.06 42.37
C GLU A 210 34.22 -0.02 43.86
N GLU A 211 33.04 -0.53 44.23
CA GLU A 211 32.61 -0.59 45.63
C GLU A 211 33.54 -1.47 46.47
N LYS A 212 34.04 -2.57 45.90
CA LYS A 212 35.03 -3.43 46.56
C LYS A 212 36.37 -2.72 46.76
N ARG A 213 36.85 -1.97 45.77
CA ARG A 213 38.11 -1.20 45.89
C ARG A 213 38.02 -0.11 46.97
N LEU A 214 36.88 0.56 47.07
CA LEU A 214 36.65 1.56 48.11
C LEU A 214 36.65 0.92 49.51
N TYR A 215 36.00 -0.25 49.66
CA TYR A 215 35.99 -0.98 50.92
C TYR A 215 37.39 -1.46 51.34
N ASP A 216 38.19 -1.95 50.39
CA ASP A 216 39.56 -2.38 50.66
C ASP A 216 40.48 -1.20 51.03
N ALA A 217 40.29 -0.03 50.40
CA ALA A 217 41.04 1.19 50.73
C ALA A 217 40.68 1.78 52.10
N GLU A 218 39.43 1.61 52.55
CA GLU A 218 38.95 2.13 53.84
C GLU A 218 39.44 1.28 55.04
N GLN A 219 39.88 0.04 54.80
CA GLN A 219 40.45 -0.84 55.81
C GLN A 219 41.98 -0.78 55.93
N GLU A 220 42.68 -0.03 55.07
CA GLU A 220 44.10 0.25 55.25
C GLU A 220 44.29 1.22 56.43
N LEU A 221 44.39 0.68 57.64
CA LEU A 221 44.81 1.42 58.82
C LEU A 221 46.24 1.95 58.60
N PRO A 222 46.49 3.27 58.71
CA PRO A 222 47.83 3.80 58.59
C PRO A 222 48.71 3.21 59.70
N GLU A 223 49.90 2.73 59.32
CA GLU A 223 50.89 2.17 60.23
C GLU A 223 51.47 3.29 61.11
N ILE A 224 50.79 3.63 62.20
CA ILE A 224 51.23 4.65 63.15
C ILE A 224 52.18 3.99 64.14
N ASP A 225 53.45 4.41 64.12
CA ASP A 225 54.47 4.00 65.09
C ASP A 225 53.97 4.21 66.53
N PHE A 226 53.82 3.11 67.27
CA PHE A 226 53.27 3.06 68.62
C PHE A 226 53.97 4.05 69.57
N ALA A 227 55.28 4.31 69.37
CA ALA A 227 56.04 5.24 70.20
C ALA A 227 55.58 6.70 70.03
N SER A 228 55.15 7.08 68.82
CA SER A 228 54.65 8.43 68.52
C SER A 228 53.23 8.65 69.06
N TRP A 229 52.35 7.65 68.93
CA TRP A 229 50.99 7.67 69.48
C TRP A 229 51.00 7.75 71.01
N LYS A 230 51.81 6.92 71.66
CA LYS A 230 51.93 6.90 73.13
C LYS A 230 52.41 8.24 73.69
N ARG A 231 53.37 8.89 73.03
CA ARG A 231 53.88 10.21 73.44
C ARG A 231 52.77 11.26 73.38
N ARG A 232 52.01 11.27 72.29
CA ARG A 232 50.90 12.21 72.09
C ARG A 232 49.79 12.05 73.13
N MET A 233 49.38 10.81 73.42
CA MET A 233 48.33 10.52 74.42
C MET A 233 48.73 10.92 75.85
N LEU A 234 50.00 10.72 76.22
CA LEU A 234 50.52 11.13 77.53
C LEU A 234 50.65 12.65 77.67
N GLU A 235 51.03 13.35 76.59
CA GLU A 235 51.08 14.82 76.57
C GLU A 235 49.70 15.47 76.62
N GLU A 236 48.68 14.85 76.03
CA GLU A 236 47.28 15.31 76.11
C GLU A 236 46.71 15.15 77.53
N ALA A 237 46.99 14.03 78.20
CA ALA A 237 46.55 13.80 79.58
C ALA A 237 47.18 14.79 80.58
N ASN A 238 48.43 15.21 80.34
CA ASN A 238 49.15 16.12 81.23
C ASN A 238 48.82 17.61 81.00
N LYS A 239 48.08 17.94 79.92
CA LYS A 239 47.58 19.30 79.63
C LYS A 239 46.17 19.56 80.18
N GLY A 240 45.57 18.58 80.84
CA GLY A 240 44.21 18.65 81.40
C GLY A 240 44.10 18.85 82.91
N GLN A 241 45.20 19.18 83.62
CA GLN A 241 45.19 19.55 85.04
C GLN A 241 45.55 21.02 85.26
#